data_AF-A0A9P0CHG8-F1
#
_entry.id   AF-A0A9P0CHG8-F1
#
_cell.length_a   1.000
_cell.length_b   1.000
_cell.length_c   1.000
_cell.angle_alpha   90.00
_cell.angle_beta   90.00
_cell.angle_gamma   90.00
#
_symmetry.space_group_name_H-M   'P 1'
#
loop_
_entity.id
_entity.type
_entity.pdbx_description
1 polymer ?
#
loop_
_entity_poly.entity_id
_entity_poly.type
_entity_poly.pdbx_seq_one_letter_code
_entity_poly.pdbx_strand_id
1 'polypeptide(L)'
;MTKNDEQLSEMGKMVVLPSSFTGGLCYMHERTQDAMTYVRHFGRPEKWQEIVNLLVQGQKSHDRHDIIAKIFHVKVKHMMKLLTNGCIFGKTKCYMYTVEWQKSGLHHIHIFVWLKEKIRLKSIDNVISAKLPDPDLDPALYEIIKTYMIHGLCGSLNTSYPCMFDGTCTKKYPRPFLKETQTGEDGFSNIVDDLPKMVE
;
A
#
# COMPACT_ATOMS: atom_id res chain seq x y z
N MET A 1 4.37 -48.21 -40.78
CA MET A 1 5.06 -47.17 -40.00
C MET A 1 5.76 -46.25 -40.97
N THR A 2 5.27 -45.02 -41.14
CA THR A 2 6.07 -43.79 -41.29
C THR A 2 5.11 -42.60 -41.17
N LYS A 3 5.64 -41.54 -40.60
CA LYS A 3 4.95 -40.52 -39.79
C LYS A 3 4.05 -39.60 -40.61
N ASN A 4 2.92 -39.25 -40.01
CA ASN A 4 2.02 -38.19 -40.48
C ASN A 4 2.79 -36.87 -40.57
N ASP A 5 2.59 -36.18 -41.68
CA ASP A 5 2.98 -34.79 -41.88
C ASP A 5 2.30 -33.91 -40.84
N GLU A 6 3.07 -33.43 -39.86
CA GLU A 6 2.64 -32.35 -38.97
C GLU A 6 2.41 -31.09 -39.81
N GLN A 7 1.15 -30.66 -39.92
CA GLN A 7 0.77 -29.41 -40.56
C GLN A 7 1.47 -28.24 -39.86
N LEU A 8 2.54 -27.75 -40.48
CA LEU A 8 3.29 -26.54 -40.10
C LEU A 8 2.41 -25.26 -40.05
N SER A 9 1.14 -25.33 -40.47
CA SER A 9 0.19 -24.21 -40.48
C SER A 9 -0.39 -23.84 -39.10
N GLU A 10 -0.13 -24.62 -38.05
CA GLU A 10 -0.60 -24.31 -36.69
C GLU A 10 0.46 -23.66 -35.78
N MET A 11 1.73 -23.59 -36.22
CA MET A 11 2.76 -22.90 -35.45
C MET A 11 2.57 -21.38 -35.53
N GLY A 12 2.28 -20.75 -34.39
CA GLY A 12 2.19 -19.29 -34.26
C GLY A 12 0.77 -18.71 -34.20
N LYS A 13 -0.27 -19.50 -33.91
CA LYS A 13 -1.61 -18.96 -33.68
C LYS A 13 -1.65 -18.07 -32.42
N MET A 14 -2.05 -16.82 -32.60
CA MET A 14 -2.29 -15.90 -31.50
C MET A 14 -3.53 -16.34 -30.71
N VAL A 15 -3.35 -16.81 -29.49
CA VAL A 15 -4.45 -17.20 -28.59
C VAL A 15 -4.60 -16.13 -27.52
N VAL A 16 -5.76 -15.48 -27.47
CA VAL A 16 -6.10 -14.55 -26.39
C VAL A 16 -6.62 -15.37 -25.22
N LEU A 17 -5.90 -15.30 -24.08
CA LEU A 17 -6.29 -16.04 -22.88
C LEU A 17 -7.53 -15.41 -22.23
N PRO A 18 -8.48 -16.22 -21.73
CA PRO A 18 -9.69 -15.71 -21.06
C PRO A 18 -9.34 -15.03 -19.73
N SER A 19 -10.26 -14.22 -19.20
CA SER A 19 -10.07 -13.54 -17.91
C SER A 19 -10.02 -14.48 -16.70
N SER A 20 -10.46 -15.73 -16.86
CA SER A 20 -10.28 -16.78 -15.85
C SER A 20 -8.82 -17.23 -15.69
N PHE A 21 -7.94 -16.90 -16.65
CA PHE A 21 -6.51 -17.17 -16.54
C PHE A 21 -5.81 -16.09 -15.70
N THR A 22 -5.64 -16.38 -14.41
CA THR A 22 -4.98 -15.49 -13.45
C THR A 22 -3.62 -15.02 -13.95
N GLY A 23 -3.40 -13.70 -13.94
CA GLY A 23 -2.16 -13.07 -14.41
C GLY A 23 -2.12 -12.78 -15.91
N GLY A 24 -3.10 -13.24 -16.69
CA GLY A 24 -3.25 -12.89 -18.10
C GLY A 24 -3.71 -11.46 -18.35
N LEU A 25 -3.56 -10.98 -19.58
CA LEU A 25 -3.98 -9.62 -19.97
C LEU A 25 -5.47 -9.38 -19.70
N CYS A 26 -6.33 -10.32 -20.09
CA CYS A 26 -7.78 -10.24 -19.87
C CYS A 26 -8.15 -10.27 -18.39
N TYR A 27 -7.43 -11.05 -17.57
CA TYR A 27 -7.61 -11.09 -16.12
C TYR A 27 -7.29 -9.72 -15.49
N MET A 28 -6.14 -9.12 -15.86
CA MET A 28 -5.75 -7.81 -15.35
C MET A 28 -6.71 -6.70 -15.79
N HIS A 29 -7.22 -6.79 -17.02
CA HIS A 29 -8.20 -5.85 -17.55
C HIS A 29 -9.53 -5.91 -16.78
N GLU A 30 -10.07 -7.11 -16.54
CA GLU A 30 -11.29 -7.30 -15.74
C GLU A 30 -11.10 -6.77 -14.31
N ARG A 31 -10.00 -7.12 -13.64
CA ARG A 31 -9.70 -6.63 -12.28
C ARG A 31 -9.58 -5.11 -12.21
N THR A 32 -9.05 -4.50 -13.27
CA THR A 32 -8.98 -3.04 -13.39
C THR A 32 -10.38 -2.44 -13.53
N GLN A 33 -11.24 -3.02 -14.36
CA GLN A 33 -12.63 -2.56 -14.51
C GLN A 33 -13.45 -2.70 -13.22
N ASP A 34 -13.27 -3.78 -12.48
CA ASP A 34 -13.88 -3.97 -11.17
C ASP A 34 -13.43 -2.90 -10.17
N ALA A 35 -12.11 -2.68 -10.05
CA ALA A 35 -11.57 -1.64 -9.18
C ALA A 35 -12.09 -0.24 -9.55
N MET A 36 -12.21 0.06 -10.85
CA MET A 36 -12.80 1.31 -11.35
C MET A 36 -14.29 1.44 -11.00
N THR A 37 -15.03 0.34 -10.98
CA THR A 37 -16.44 0.30 -10.57
C THR A 37 -16.60 0.57 -9.07
N TYR A 38 -15.74 0.00 -8.22
CA TYR A 38 -15.71 0.31 -6.79
C TYR A 38 -15.37 1.78 -6.51
N VAL A 39 -14.37 2.34 -7.20
CA VAL A 39 -14.00 3.77 -7.06
C VAL A 39 -15.15 4.69 -7.49
N ARG A 40 -15.89 4.33 -8.55
CA ARG A 40 -17.08 5.08 -8.99
C ARG A 40 -18.21 5.06 -7.96
N HIS A 41 -18.41 3.95 -7.27
CA HIS A 41 -19.53 3.78 -6.34
C HIS A 41 -19.26 4.37 -4.95
N PHE A 42 -18.03 4.24 -4.43
CA PHE A 42 -17.70 4.59 -3.05
C PHE A 42 -16.82 5.83 -2.90
N GLY A 43 -16.42 6.46 -4.01
CA GLY A 43 -15.49 7.58 -4.00
C GLY A 43 -14.06 7.16 -3.70
N ARG A 44 -13.14 8.12 -3.79
CA ARG A 44 -11.69 7.87 -3.69
C ARG A 44 -11.10 8.60 -2.48
N PRO A 45 -10.13 8.01 -1.76
CA PRO A 45 -9.40 8.73 -0.72
C PRO A 45 -8.31 9.58 -1.39
N GLU A 46 -8.54 10.88 -1.53
CA GLU A 46 -7.53 11.78 -2.11
C GLU A 46 -7.53 13.14 -1.44
N LYS A 47 -6.39 13.49 -0.83
CA LYS A 47 -6.02 14.87 -0.53
C LYS A 47 -4.50 15.03 -0.63
N TRP A 48 -3.93 14.81 -1.82
CA TRP A 48 -2.63 15.39 -2.15
C TRP A 48 -2.86 16.70 -2.87
N GLN A 49 -2.31 17.79 -2.32
CA GLN A 49 -2.48 19.13 -2.89
C GLN A 49 -1.89 19.21 -4.31
N GLU A 50 -0.84 18.43 -4.61
CA GLU A 50 -0.24 18.37 -5.94
C GLU A 50 -1.19 17.80 -6.99
N ILE A 51 -2.11 16.89 -6.60
CA ILE A 51 -3.15 16.39 -7.52
C ILE A 51 -4.17 17.49 -7.73
N VAL A 52 -4.69 18.08 -6.65
CA VAL A 52 -5.73 19.12 -6.69
C VAL A 52 -5.30 20.31 -7.55
N ASN A 53 -4.05 20.76 -7.41
CA ASN A 53 -3.50 21.88 -8.16
C ASN A 53 -3.40 21.64 -9.68
N LEU A 54 -3.36 20.37 -10.11
CA LEU A 54 -3.28 20.00 -11.53
C LEU A 54 -4.65 19.65 -12.14
N LEU A 55 -5.72 19.63 -11.33
CA LEU A 55 -7.08 19.40 -11.81
C LEU A 55 -7.65 20.69 -12.39
N VAL A 56 -8.35 20.55 -13.52
CA VAL A 56 -9.13 21.64 -14.11
C VAL A 56 -10.48 21.73 -13.39
N GLN A 57 -11.11 22.91 -13.40
CA GLN A 57 -12.41 23.12 -12.77
C GLN A 57 -13.44 22.06 -13.22
N GLY A 58 -14.10 21.43 -12.24
CA GLY A 58 -15.06 20.35 -12.47
C GLY A 58 -14.47 18.95 -12.59
N GLN A 59 -13.15 18.81 -12.75
CA GLN A 59 -12.49 17.50 -12.68
C GLN A 59 -12.33 17.06 -11.23
N LYS A 60 -12.64 15.79 -10.97
CA LYS A 60 -12.28 15.11 -9.75
C LYS A 60 -10.99 14.35 -9.97
N SER A 61 -10.34 14.06 -8.86
CA SER A 61 -9.04 13.38 -8.85
C SER A 61 -9.13 11.96 -9.45
N HIS A 62 -10.24 11.24 -9.25
CA HIS A 62 -10.49 9.97 -9.94
C HIS A 62 -10.70 10.09 -11.45
N ASP A 63 -10.98 11.28 -12.01
CA ASP A 63 -11.13 11.43 -13.46
C ASP A 63 -9.77 11.46 -14.18
N ARG A 64 -8.67 11.63 -13.42
CA ARG A 64 -7.32 11.87 -13.95
C ARG A 64 -6.29 10.88 -13.41
N HIS A 65 -6.51 9.60 -13.64
CA HIS A 65 -5.59 8.53 -13.22
C HIS A 65 -4.15 8.73 -13.69
N ASP A 66 -3.94 9.39 -14.84
CA ASP A 66 -2.62 9.75 -15.38
C ASP A 66 -1.85 10.70 -14.45
N ILE A 67 -2.53 11.69 -13.86
CA ILE A 67 -1.93 12.64 -12.92
C ILE A 67 -1.50 11.92 -11.64
N ILE A 68 -2.36 11.06 -11.09
CA ILE A 68 -2.02 10.29 -9.89
C ILE A 68 -0.82 9.39 -10.16
N ALA A 69 -0.84 8.60 -11.24
CA ALA A 69 0.25 7.68 -11.54
C ALA A 69 1.59 8.43 -11.67
N LYS A 70 1.59 9.61 -12.32
CA LYS A 70 2.77 10.47 -12.43
C LYS A 70 3.26 10.99 -11.08
N ILE A 71 2.37 11.56 -10.26
CA ILE A 71 2.74 12.08 -8.95
C ILE A 71 3.23 10.96 -8.04
N PHE A 72 2.54 9.81 -8.04
CA PHE A 72 2.96 8.63 -7.31
C PHE A 72 4.37 8.19 -7.71
N HIS A 73 4.64 8.09 -9.02
CA HIS A 73 5.98 7.75 -9.52
C HIS A 73 7.07 8.74 -9.09
N VAL A 74 6.76 10.04 -9.13
CA VAL A 74 7.69 11.08 -8.66
C VAL A 74 7.97 10.92 -7.16
N LYS A 75 6.94 10.69 -6.35
CA LYS A 75 7.09 10.45 -4.90
C LYS A 75 7.88 9.16 -4.62
N VAL A 76 7.62 8.07 -5.34
CA VAL A 76 8.40 6.83 -5.25
C VAL A 76 9.86 7.08 -5.57
N LYS A 77 10.18 7.80 -6.65
CA LYS A 77 11.57 8.16 -6.98
C LYS A 77 12.24 8.97 -5.85
N HIS A 78 11.52 9.91 -5.26
CA HIS A 78 12.05 10.70 -4.16
C HIS A 78 12.29 9.84 -2.91
N MET A 79 11.34 8.97 -2.58
CA MET A 79 11.44 8.02 -1.46
C MET A 79 12.62 7.06 -1.64
N MET A 80 12.81 6.51 -2.84
CA MET A 80 13.97 5.66 -3.13
C MET A 80 15.29 6.40 -2.98
N LYS A 81 15.39 7.66 -3.46
CA LYS A 81 16.59 8.48 -3.25
C LYS A 81 16.86 8.73 -1.77
N LEU A 82 15.83 8.98 -0.97
CA LEU A 82 15.98 9.17 0.47
C LEU A 82 16.50 7.90 1.15
N LEU A 83 15.92 6.75 0.80
CA LEU A 83 16.31 5.44 1.33
C LEU A 83 17.75 5.06 0.95
N THR A 84 18.17 5.34 -0.29
CA THR A 84 19.48 4.87 -0.80
C THR A 84 20.60 5.89 -0.61
N ASN A 85 20.35 7.16 -0.93
CA ASN A 85 21.37 8.21 -0.94
C ASN A 85 21.35 8.98 0.37
N GLY A 86 20.16 9.20 0.93
CA GLY A 86 20.00 9.83 2.24
C GLY A 86 20.52 8.96 3.40
N CYS A 87 20.75 7.66 3.16
CA CYS A 87 21.28 6.71 4.14
C CYS A 87 20.50 6.73 5.46
N ILE A 88 19.18 6.95 5.42
CA ILE A 88 18.34 7.12 6.63
C ILE A 88 18.36 5.89 7.54
N PHE A 89 18.58 4.71 6.96
CA PHE A 89 18.73 3.44 7.67
C PHE A 89 20.17 2.93 7.69
N GLY A 90 21.13 3.78 7.31
CA GLY A 90 22.52 3.41 7.04
C GLY A 90 22.79 3.15 5.55
N LYS A 91 24.01 2.71 5.25
CA LYS A 91 24.49 2.56 3.86
C LYS A 91 23.78 1.40 3.16
N THR A 92 23.07 1.69 2.07
CA THR A 92 22.40 0.67 1.26
C THR A 92 23.40 -0.14 0.44
N LYS A 93 23.20 -1.47 0.39
CA LYS A 93 23.92 -2.42 -0.47
C LYS A 93 23.20 -2.61 -1.80
N CYS A 94 21.89 -2.89 -1.74
CA CYS A 94 20.99 -2.99 -2.88
C CYS A 94 19.55 -2.78 -2.42
N TYR A 95 18.63 -2.64 -3.37
CA TYR A 95 17.20 -2.51 -3.12
C TYR A 95 16.40 -3.14 -4.26
N MET A 96 15.16 -3.52 -3.98
CA MET A 96 14.16 -3.89 -4.98
C MET A 96 12.80 -3.32 -4.54
N TYR A 97 11.92 -3.05 -5.48
CA TYR A 97 10.54 -2.69 -5.15
C TYR A 97 9.57 -3.15 -6.23
N THR A 98 8.33 -3.39 -5.83
CA THR A 98 7.21 -3.68 -6.74
C THR A 98 6.12 -2.64 -6.52
N VAL A 99 5.50 -2.18 -7.61
CA VAL A 99 4.34 -1.30 -7.56
C VAL A 99 3.11 -2.14 -7.90
N GLU A 100 2.13 -2.14 -7.01
CA GLU A 100 0.92 -2.93 -7.13
C GLU A 100 -0.31 -2.02 -7.08
N TRP A 101 -1.34 -2.40 -7.82
CA TRP A 101 -2.64 -1.75 -7.75
C TRP A 101 -3.46 -2.46 -6.69
N GLN A 102 -3.66 -1.81 -5.56
CA GLN A 102 -4.53 -2.36 -4.53
C GLN A 102 -5.99 -2.22 -4.98
N LYS A 103 -6.86 -3.14 -4.53
CA LYS A 103 -8.28 -3.23 -4.93
C LYS A 103 -9.09 -1.91 -4.79
N SER A 104 -8.56 -0.93 -4.07
CA SER A 104 -9.15 0.41 -3.90
C SER A 104 -8.60 1.47 -4.87
N GLY A 105 -7.91 1.07 -5.94
CA GLY A 105 -7.36 2.00 -6.95
C GLY A 105 -6.17 2.85 -6.46
N LEU A 106 -5.62 2.51 -5.30
CA LEU A 106 -4.42 3.14 -4.75
C LEU A 106 -3.18 2.37 -5.21
N HIS A 107 -2.19 3.12 -5.65
CA HIS A 107 -0.88 2.56 -5.93
C HIS A 107 -0.23 2.22 -4.60
N HIS A 108 0.05 0.94 -4.41
CA HIS A 108 0.81 0.43 -3.28
C HIS A 108 2.23 0.10 -3.75
N ILE A 109 3.19 0.19 -2.86
CA ILE A 109 4.58 -0.15 -3.17
C ILE A 109 5.16 -1.00 -2.05
N HIS A 110 5.69 -2.16 -2.42
CA HIS A 110 6.52 -2.97 -1.54
C HIS A 110 7.97 -2.65 -1.83
N ILE A 111 8.72 -2.21 -0.81
CA ILE A 111 10.14 -1.87 -0.94
C ILE A 111 10.95 -2.78 -0.03
N PHE A 112 11.98 -3.38 -0.60
CA PHE A 112 13.01 -4.10 0.14
C PHE A 112 14.34 -3.37 -0.02
N VAL A 113 14.99 -3.10 1.12
CA VAL A 113 16.31 -2.45 1.18
C VAL A 113 17.26 -3.36 1.94
N TRP A 114 18.38 -3.72 1.31
CA TRP A 114 19.47 -4.43 1.98
C TRP A 114 20.51 -3.42 2.41
N LEU A 115 20.81 -3.39 3.70
CA LEU A 115 21.81 -2.51 4.28
C LEU A 115 23.16 -3.21 4.33
N LYS A 116 24.26 -2.44 4.24
CA LYS A 116 25.62 -2.97 4.43
C LYS A 116 25.86 -3.40 5.87
N GLU A 117 25.31 -2.65 6.80
CA GLU A 117 25.36 -2.93 8.23
C GLU A 117 23.99 -3.40 8.70
N LYS A 118 23.98 -4.47 9.50
CA LYS A 118 22.74 -5.03 10.04
C LYS A 118 22.24 -4.15 11.19
N ILE A 119 20.98 -3.73 11.12
CA ILE A 119 20.29 -3.09 12.25
C ILE A 119 20.21 -4.12 13.38
N ARG A 120 20.74 -3.77 14.55
CA ARG A 120 20.70 -4.66 15.73
C ARG A 120 19.27 -4.63 16.31
N LEU A 121 18.81 -5.77 16.83
CA LEU A 121 17.49 -5.88 17.47
C LEU A 121 17.27 -4.81 18.56
N LYS A 122 18.29 -4.55 19.40
CA LYS A 122 18.24 -3.52 20.44
C LYS A 122 18.06 -2.08 19.93
N SER A 123 18.27 -1.85 18.64
CA SER A 123 18.14 -0.54 17.99
C SER A 123 16.99 -0.49 16.98
N ILE A 124 16.16 -1.53 16.89
CA ILE A 124 15.10 -1.59 15.88
C ILE A 124 14.04 -0.50 16.12
N ASP A 125 13.70 -0.25 17.38
CA ASP A 125 12.70 0.75 17.76
C ASP A 125 13.16 2.19 17.50
N ASN A 126 14.47 2.41 17.36
CA ASN A 126 15.02 3.71 16.94
C ASN A 126 14.84 3.96 15.43
N VAL A 127 14.61 2.90 14.66
CA VAL A 127 14.54 2.93 13.20
C VAL A 127 13.11 2.75 12.70
N ILE A 128 12.35 1.89 13.37
CA ILE A 128 10.97 1.54 13.03
C ILE A 128 10.14 1.68 14.30
N SER A 129 9.21 2.63 14.29
CA SER A 129 8.27 2.83 15.38
C SER A 129 6.95 3.36 14.84
N ALA A 130 5.84 2.91 15.40
CA ALA A 130 4.51 3.47 15.15
C ALA A 130 4.13 4.39 16.32
N LYS A 131 4.89 5.48 16.51
CA LYS A 131 4.60 6.52 17.50
C LYS A 131 3.83 7.66 16.86
N LEU A 132 2.83 8.19 17.58
CA LEU A 132 2.18 9.43 17.18
C LEU A 132 3.17 10.59 17.40
N PRO A 133 3.35 11.50 16.43
CA PRO A 133 4.18 12.69 16.61
C PRO A 133 3.65 13.56 17.75
N ASP A 134 4.50 14.43 18.29
CA ASP A 134 4.06 15.44 19.23
C ASP A 134 3.33 16.57 18.46
N PRO A 135 2.07 16.88 18.78
CA PRO A 135 1.28 17.89 18.06
C PRO A 135 1.84 19.31 18.24
N ASP A 136 2.59 19.60 19.30
CA ASP A 136 3.18 20.90 19.55
C ASP A 136 4.52 21.06 18.81
N LEU A 137 5.28 19.96 18.65
CA LEU A 137 6.57 19.97 17.93
C LEU A 137 6.42 19.81 16.42
N ASP A 138 5.51 18.94 15.96
CA ASP A 138 5.25 18.70 14.54
C ASP A 138 3.74 18.50 14.27
N PRO A 139 2.96 19.60 14.30
CA PRO A 139 1.52 19.56 14.06
C PRO A 139 1.17 19.05 12.66
N ALA A 140 2.03 19.28 11.68
CA ALA A 140 1.78 18.86 10.29
C ALA A 140 1.87 17.35 10.14
N LEU A 141 2.93 16.72 10.66
CA LEU A 141 3.07 15.27 10.64
C LEU A 141 2.01 14.60 11.52
N TYR A 142 1.69 15.19 12.67
CA TYR A 142 0.62 14.73 13.54
C TYR A 142 -0.71 14.61 12.80
N GLU A 143 -1.15 15.67 12.11
CA GLU A 143 -2.42 15.68 11.39
C GLU A 143 -2.42 14.70 10.19
N ILE A 144 -1.29 14.51 9.52
CA ILE A 144 -1.14 13.49 8.47
C ILE A 144 -1.31 12.09 9.06
N ILE A 145 -0.58 11.74 10.12
CA ILE A 145 -0.65 10.40 10.74
C ILE A 145 -2.04 10.15 11.30
N LYS A 146 -2.62 11.12 11.98
CA LYS A 146 -3.99 11.06 12.51
C LYS A 146 -5.05 10.85 11.42
N THR A 147 -4.89 11.49 10.27
CA THR A 147 -5.86 11.39 9.17
C THR A 147 -5.73 10.06 8.40
N TYR A 148 -4.52 9.58 8.17
CA TYR A 148 -4.29 8.48 7.20
C TYR A 148 -3.76 7.17 7.81
N MET A 149 -3.23 7.20 9.02
CA MET A 149 -2.56 6.04 9.64
C MET A 149 -3.25 5.54 10.91
N ILE A 150 -4.21 6.29 11.46
CA ILE A 150 -5.02 5.84 12.60
C ILE A 150 -6.27 5.12 12.08
N HIS A 151 -6.50 3.92 12.60
CA HIS A 151 -7.75 3.22 12.37
C HIS A 151 -8.88 3.92 13.14
N GLY A 152 -9.97 4.26 12.44
CA GLY A 152 -11.14 4.88 13.06
C GLY A 152 -11.72 4.01 14.20
N LEU A 153 -12.47 4.66 15.09
CA LEU A 153 -13.17 4.04 16.22
C LEU A 153 -14.24 3.03 15.74
N CYS A 154 -13.83 1.84 15.34
CA CYS A 154 -14.73 0.74 15.00
C CYS A 154 -14.89 -0.22 16.19
N GLY A 155 -15.76 -1.22 16.04
CA GLY A 155 -16.06 -2.18 17.11
C GLY A 155 -17.39 -1.85 17.75
N SER A 156 -17.46 -1.99 19.08
CA SER A 156 -18.62 -1.61 19.88
C SER A 156 -18.95 -0.11 19.78
N LEU A 157 -17.94 0.74 19.52
CA LEU A 157 -18.08 2.19 19.45
C LEU A 157 -18.70 2.66 18.13
N ASN A 158 -18.48 1.92 17.03
CA ASN A 158 -19.12 2.23 15.75
C ASN A 158 -19.13 1.00 14.82
N THR A 159 -20.32 0.44 14.65
CA THR A 159 -20.58 -0.73 13.80
C THR A 159 -20.74 -0.39 12.32
N SER A 160 -20.82 0.91 11.96
CA SER A 160 -21.02 1.36 10.58
C SER A 160 -19.75 1.37 9.72
N TYR A 161 -18.58 1.18 10.33
CA TYR A 161 -17.32 1.17 9.58
C TYR A 161 -17.22 -0.05 8.65
N PRO A 162 -16.62 0.09 7.45
CA PRO A 162 -16.47 -1.00 6.48
C PRO A 162 -15.69 -2.23 6.98
N CYS A 163 -14.89 -2.07 8.05
CA CYS A 163 -14.13 -3.16 8.64
C CYS A 163 -14.96 -4.06 9.56
N MET A 164 -16.20 -3.67 9.89
CA MET A 164 -17.08 -4.40 10.80
C MET A 164 -17.79 -5.54 10.09
N PHE A 165 -17.76 -6.73 10.69
CA PHE A 165 -18.50 -7.89 10.25
C PHE A 165 -18.96 -8.67 11.48
N ASP A 166 -20.26 -8.97 11.55
CA ASP A 166 -20.86 -9.71 12.66
C ASP A 166 -20.53 -9.12 14.06
N GLY A 167 -20.70 -7.79 14.20
CA GLY A 167 -20.41 -7.08 15.45
C GLY A 167 -18.93 -6.95 15.82
N THR A 168 -18.02 -7.53 15.04
CA THR A 168 -16.58 -7.54 15.33
C THR A 168 -15.77 -6.89 14.20
N CYS A 169 -14.68 -6.19 14.55
CA CYS A 169 -13.76 -5.68 13.54
C CYS A 169 -12.95 -6.84 12.92
N THR A 170 -13.11 -7.05 11.62
CA THR A 170 -12.37 -8.07 10.84
C THR A 170 -10.85 -7.87 10.88
N LYS A 171 -10.38 -6.66 11.21
CA LYS A 171 -8.96 -6.32 11.35
C LYS A 171 -8.42 -6.44 12.78
N LYS A 172 -9.26 -6.93 13.70
CA LYS A 172 -8.96 -7.16 15.13
C LYS A 172 -8.59 -5.89 15.90
N TYR A 173 -9.16 -4.75 15.53
CA TYR A 173 -9.05 -3.53 16.33
C TYR A 173 -10.07 -3.54 17.47
N PRO A 174 -9.72 -2.99 18.64
CA PRO A 174 -8.43 -2.38 18.98
C PRO A 174 -7.34 -3.40 19.42
N ARG A 175 -6.15 -3.42 18.79
CA ARG A 175 -5.03 -4.39 19.05
C ARG A 175 -4.16 -4.06 20.26
N PRO A 176 -3.90 -4.94 21.25
CA PRO A 176 -3.20 -4.58 22.50
C PRO A 176 -1.91 -3.77 22.26
N PHE A 177 -1.69 -2.75 23.11
CA PHE A 177 -0.52 -1.88 23.05
C PHE A 177 0.75 -2.67 23.35
N LEU A 178 1.84 -2.38 22.63
CA LEU A 178 3.12 -3.04 22.80
C LEU A 178 4.20 -2.00 23.11
N LYS A 179 4.81 -2.11 24.30
CA LYS A 179 5.91 -1.24 24.74
C LYS A 179 7.22 -1.46 24.00
N GLU A 180 7.46 -2.70 23.53
CA GLU A 180 8.69 -3.12 22.87
C GLU A 180 8.37 -4.05 21.70
N THR A 181 9.19 -4.01 20.65
CA THR A 181 9.01 -4.87 19.47
C THR A 181 9.28 -6.34 19.85
N GLN A 182 8.30 -7.21 19.63
CA GLN A 182 8.40 -8.64 19.91
C GLN A 182 8.59 -9.43 18.61
N THR A 183 9.57 -10.33 18.56
CA THR A 183 9.77 -11.20 17.40
C THR A 183 8.91 -12.46 17.56
N GLY A 184 7.99 -12.71 16.64
CA GLY A 184 7.16 -13.91 16.61
C GLY A 184 7.94 -15.14 16.16
N GLU A 185 7.43 -16.33 16.50
CA GLU A 185 7.99 -17.62 16.08
C GLU A 185 7.89 -17.84 14.56
N ASP A 186 7.01 -17.10 13.87
CA ASP A 186 6.80 -17.10 12.43
C ASP A 186 7.79 -16.19 11.66
N GLY A 187 8.74 -15.55 12.37
CA GLY A 187 9.72 -14.65 11.78
C GLY A 187 9.19 -13.23 11.50
N PHE A 188 7.93 -12.93 11.84
CA PHE A 188 7.38 -11.58 11.78
C PHE A 188 7.44 -10.90 13.16
N SER A 189 7.85 -9.64 13.19
CA SER A 189 7.90 -8.87 14.43
C SER A 189 6.61 -8.06 14.64
N ASN A 190 6.05 -8.13 15.84
CA ASN A 190 5.04 -7.19 16.31
C ASN A 190 5.76 -5.93 16.81
N ILE A 191 5.63 -4.84 16.06
CA ILE A 191 6.36 -3.58 16.31
C ILE A 191 5.72 -2.82 17.48
N VAL A 192 6.51 -2.03 18.21
CA VAL A 192 6.02 -1.02 19.18
C VAL A 192 4.90 -0.19 18.55
N ASP A 193 3.75 -0.13 19.23
CA ASP A 193 2.56 0.56 18.76
C ASP A 193 2.08 1.51 19.86
N ASP A 194 2.47 2.78 19.72
CA ASP A 194 2.04 3.88 20.59
C ASP A 194 0.91 4.70 19.96
N LEU A 195 0.37 4.27 18.80
CA LEU A 195 -0.76 4.97 18.21
C LEU A 195 -1.97 4.80 19.13
N PRO A 196 -2.59 5.91 19.58
CA PRO A 196 -3.76 5.83 20.43
C PRO A 196 -4.86 5.10 19.67
N LYS A 197 -5.26 3.96 20.21
CA LYS A 197 -6.67 3.59 20.17
C LYS A 197 -7.33 4.67 21.00
N MET A 198 -8.07 5.56 20.38
CA MET A 198 -8.87 6.50 21.16
C MET A 198 -9.79 5.64 22.03
N VAL A 199 -9.45 5.51 23.30
CA VAL A 199 -10.28 4.94 24.36
C VAL A 199 -10.83 6.15 25.05
N GLU A 200 -12.10 6.44 24.79
CA GLU A 200 -13.02 6.98 25.78
C GLU A 200 -14.32 6.16 25.69
#